data_AF-A0A3A4PQT4-F1
#
_entry.id   AF-A0A3A4PQT4-F1
#
_cell.length_a   1.000
_cell.length_b   1.000
_cell.length_c   1.000
_cell.angle_alpha   90.00
_cell.angle_beta   90.00
_cell.angle_gamma   90.00
#
_symmetry.space_group_name_H-M   'P 1'
#
loop_
_entity.id
_entity.type
_entity.pdbx_description
1 polymer ?
#
loop_
_entity_poly.entity_id
_entity_poly.type
_entity_poly.pdbx_seq_one_letter_code
_entity_poly.pdbx_strand_id
1 'polypeptide(L)'
;MRREKKRAKQTDNSSQANFLSLALERMDPEFMAQTLERNPEFVLGMMQSLDSSAVVEVVDRSPEMFASLFTVMRSSVPREVLRRMFDDSREIICEIVLRLDTDLLMEMMGFEDE
;
A
#
# COMPACT_ATOMS: atom_id res chain seq x y z
N MET A 1 -16.18 2.90 43.27
CA MET A 1 -15.54 3.75 42.24
C MET A 1 -15.39 2.95 40.96
N ARG A 2 -16.15 3.33 39.93
CA ARG A 2 -16.20 2.72 38.60
C ARG A 2 -14.87 3.00 37.88
N ARG A 3 -14.14 1.95 37.48
CA ARG A 3 -13.05 2.08 36.51
C ARG A 3 -13.65 2.19 35.12
N GLU A 4 -14.29 3.33 34.85
CA GLU A 4 -14.75 3.69 33.52
C GLU A 4 -13.57 4.23 32.70
N LYS A 5 -13.39 3.62 31.53
CA LYS A 5 -13.00 4.28 30.28
C LYS A 5 -11.56 4.78 30.18
N LYS A 6 -10.63 3.82 30.07
CA LYS A 6 -9.54 3.92 29.09
C LYS A 6 -9.61 2.74 28.11
N ARG A 7 -10.74 2.63 27.40
CA ARG A 7 -10.65 2.14 26.01
C ARG A 7 -10.04 3.31 25.26
N ALA A 8 -8.70 3.35 25.22
CA ALA A 8 -8.06 3.99 24.08
C ALA A 8 -8.77 3.42 22.86
N LYS A 9 -9.19 4.30 21.96
CA LYS A 9 -9.72 3.90 20.67
C LYS A 9 -8.56 3.23 19.96
N GLN A 10 -8.33 1.96 20.26
CA GLN A 10 -7.65 1.03 19.40
C GLN A 10 -8.59 0.94 18.21
N THR A 11 -8.47 1.94 17.33
CA THR A 11 -8.82 1.77 15.93
C THR A 11 -8.20 0.44 15.57
N ASP A 12 -9.05 -0.48 15.18
CA ASP A 12 -8.65 -1.85 15.00
C ASP A 12 -7.82 -1.90 13.71
N ASN A 13 -6.55 -1.52 13.83
CA ASN A 13 -5.57 -1.54 12.75
C ASN A 13 -5.48 -2.96 12.19
N SER A 14 -5.74 -3.98 13.02
CA SER A 14 -5.86 -5.37 12.57
C SER A 14 -7.07 -5.61 11.66
N SER A 15 -8.21 -4.95 11.91
CA SER A 15 -9.37 -5.02 10.99
C SER A 15 -9.09 -4.31 9.66
N GLN A 16 -8.40 -3.17 9.68
CA GLN A 16 -8.04 -2.49 8.43
C GLN A 16 -6.97 -3.26 7.65
N ALA A 17 -5.95 -3.79 8.33
CA ALA A 17 -4.94 -4.64 7.73
C ALA A 17 -5.56 -5.91 7.14
N ASN A 18 -6.44 -6.59 7.86
CA ASN A 18 -7.15 -7.77 7.36
C ASN A 18 -8.03 -7.45 6.15
N PHE A 19 -8.74 -6.31 6.16
CA PHE A 19 -9.49 -5.87 4.99
C PHE A 19 -8.57 -5.61 3.79
N LEU A 20 -7.46 -4.89 3.99
CA LEU A 20 -6.49 -4.60 2.94
C LEU A 20 -5.85 -5.88 2.39
N SER A 21 -5.41 -6.80 3.25
CA SER A 21 -4.86 -8.10 2.82
C SER A 21 -5.88 -8.86 1.97
N LEU A 22 -7.12 -9.02 2.44
CA LEU A 22 -8.16 -9.74 1.70
C LEU A 22 -8.58 -9.04 0.41
N ALA A 23 -8.62 -7.71 0.40
CA ALA A 23 -8.92 -6.94 -0.80
C ALA A 23 -7.81 -7.14 -1.83
N LEU A 24 -6.55 -6.97 -1.42
CA LEU A 24 -5.41 -7.08 -2.31
C LEU A 24 -5.15 -8.51 -2.80
N GLU A 25 -5.40 -9.54 -1.98
CA GLU A 25 -5.34 -10.95 -2.40
C GLU A 25 -6.36 -11.30 -3.48
N ARG A 26 -7.51 -10.63 -3.50
CA ARG A 26 -8.64 -10.94 -4.38
C ARG A 26 -8.77 -9.97 -5.56
N MET A 27 -8.06 -8.85 -5.52
CA MET A 27 -8.11 -7.83 -6.55
C MET A 27 -7.05 -8.10 -7.61
N ASP A 28 -7.48 -8.05 -8.86
CA ASP A 28 -6.60 -8.09 -10.00
C ASP A 28 -5.72 -6.82 -10.02
N PRO A 29 -4.37 -6.95 -10.04
CA PRO A 29 -3.47 -5.80 -10.07
C PRO A 29 -3.70 -4.86 -11.27
N GLU A 30 -4.11 -5.40 -12.42
CA GLU A 30 -4.41 -4.65 -13.63
C GLU A 30 -5.70 -3.85 -13.46
N PHE A 31 -6.71 -4.44 -12.82
CA PHE A 31 -7.94 -3.73 -12.44
C PHE A 31 -7.67 -2.59 -11.44
N MET A 32 -6.76 -2.79 -10.48
CA MET A 32 -6.34 -1.73 -9.56
C MET A 32 -5.69 -0.57 -10.31
N ALA A 33 -4.76 -0.86 -11.22
CA ALA A 33 -4.07 0.17 -11.97
C ALA A 33 -5.03 0.96 -12.87
N GLN A 34 -5.99 0.29 -13.53
CA GLN A 34 -7.05 0.97 -14.28
C GLN A 34 -7.95 1.83 -13.39
N THR A 35 -8.24 1.37 -12.17
CA THR A 35 -9.03 2.14 -11.19
C THR A 35 -8.29 3.39 -10.75
N LEU A 36 -6.98 3.28 -10.50
CA LEU A 36 -6.10 4.39 -10.17
C LEU A 36 -5.97 5.39 -11.33
N GLU A 37 -5.86 4.90 -12.56
CA GLU A 37 -5.85 5.74 -13.76
C GLU A 37 -7.16 6.53 -13.92
N ARG A 38 -8.30 5.87 -13.76
CA ARG A 38 -9.62 6.49 -13.99
C ARG A 38 -10.13 7.32 -12.82
N ASN A 39 -9.71 7.01 -11.59
CA ASN A 39 -10.19 7.64 -10.36
C ASN A 39 -9.04 8.00 -9.40
N PRO A 40 -8.05 8.79 -9.84
CA PRO A 40 -6.84 9.05 -9.06
C PRO A 40 -7.16 9.69 -7.71
N GLU A 41 -8.07 10.66 -7.67
CA GLU A 41 -8.43 11.38 -6.44
C GLU A 41 -9.16 10.48 -5.41
N PHE A 42 -9.95 9.50 -5.88
CA PHE A 42 -10.58 8.53 -4.98
C PHE A 42 -9.52 7.62 -4.35
N VAL A 43 -8.58 7.10 -5.15
CA VAL A 43 -7.52 6.22 -4.65
C VAL A 43 -6.57 6.97 -3.74
N LEU A 44 -6.21 8.22 -4.06
CA LEU A 44 -5.44 9.10 -3.18
C LEU A 44 -6.15 9.32 -1.84
N GLY A 45 -7.44 9.66 -1.86
CA GLY A 45 -8.23 9.83 -0.63
C GLY A 45 -8.33 8.53 0.18
N MET A 46 -8.42 7.38 -0.49
CA MET A 46 -8.36 6.07 0.17
C MET A 46 -7.00 5.86 0.84
N MET A 47 -5.88 6.09 0.13
CA MET A 47 -4.52 5.93 0.68
C MET A 47 -4.29 6.84 1.89
N GLN A 48 -4.77 8.08 1.85
CA GLN A 48 -4.72 9.02 2.97
C GLN A 48 -5.55 8.58 4.20
N SER A 49 -6.54 7.70 3.99
CA SER A 49 -7.38 7.16 5.06
C SER A 49 -6.84 5.85 5.67
N LEU A 50 -5.78 5.29 5.08
CA LEU A 50 -5.12 4.09 5.60
C LEU A 50 -4.24 4.45 6.79
N ASP A 51 -4.33 3.65 7.84
CA ASP A 51 -3.38 3.66 8.94
C ASP A 51 -2.07 3.04 8.45
N SER A 52 -0.97 3.76 8.63
CA SER A 52 0.36 3.35 8.18
C SER A 52 0.81 2.01 8.78
N SER A 53 0.40 1.70 10.02
CA SER A 53 0.71 0.42 10.66
C SER A 53 -0.06 -0.74 10.05
N ALA A 54 -1.29 -0.50 9.57
CA ALA A 54 -2.06 -1.52 8.87
C ALA A 54 -1.42 -1.87 7.52
N VAL A 55 -0.96 -0.86 6.77
CA VAL A 55 -0.25 -1.08 5.50
C VAL A 55 1.04 -1.86 5.72
N VAL A 56 1.82 -1.48 6.72
CA VAL A 56 3.03 -2.20 7.14
C VAL A 56 2.76 -3.67 7.43
N GLU A 57 1.71 -3.98 8.19
CA GLU A 57 1.34 -5.35 8.52
C GLU A 57 1.00 -6.19 7.27
N VAL A 58 0.40 -5.59 6.24
CA VAL A 58 0.15 -6.28 4.96
C VAL A 58 1.44 -6.52 4.20
N VAL A 59 2.35 -5.54 4.17
CA VAL A 59 3.65 -5.66 3.48
C VAL A 59 4.46 -6.81 4.08
N ASP A 60 4.50 -6.89 5.42
CA ASP A 60 5.20 -7.96 6.13
C ASP A 60 4.60 -9.36 5.85
N ARG A 61 3.31 -9.43 5.45
CA ARG A 61 2.63 -10.69 5.13
C ARG A 61 2.74 -11.09 3.66
N SER A 62 2.88 -10.13 2.74
CA SER A 62 2.78 -10.36 1.30
C SER A 62 3.60 -9.35 0.49
N PRO A 63 4.94 -9.37 0.61
CA PRO A 63 5.81 -8.39 -0.04
C PRO A 63 5.80 -8.52 -1.58
N GLU A 64 5.68 -9.72 -2.13
CA GLU A 64 5.68 -9.99 -3.59
C GLU A 64 4.45 -9.39 -4.28
N MET A 65 3.33 -9.33 -3.57
CA MET A 65 2.12 -8.69 -4.07
C MET A 65 2.32 -7.18 -4.23
N PHE A 66 3.01 -6.52 -3.29
CA PHE A 66 3.38 -5.10 -3.42
C PHE A 66 4.32 -4.86 -4.59
N ALA A 67 5.29 -5.76 -4.81
CA ALA A 67 6.19 -5.68 -5.95
C ALA A 67 5.44 -5.78 -7.29
N SER A 68 4.49 -6.72 -7.37
CA SER A 68 3.62 -6.90 -8.54
C SER A 68 2.75 -5.67 -8.79
N LEU A 69 2.10 -5.15 -7.75
CA LEU A 69 1.25 -3.95 -7.85
C LEU A 69 2.07 -2.73 -8.30
N PHE A 70 3.26 -2.53 -7.72
CA PHE A 70 4.14 -1.43 -8.12
C PHE A 70 4.56 -1.53 -9.59
N THR A 71 4.89 -2.74 -10.05
CA THR A 71 5.29 -2.99 -11.44
C THR A 71 4.16 -2.66 -12.42
N VAL A 72 2.93 -3.10 -12.13
CA VAL A 72 1.75 -2.81 -12.96
C VAL A 72 1.38 -1.33 -12.91
N MET A 73 1.45 -0.70 -11.73
CA MET A 73 1.21 0.74 -11.60
C MET A 73 2.22 1.55 -12.42
N ARG A 74 3.51 1.18 -12.38
CA ARG A 74 4.57 1.85 -13.15
C ARG A 74 4.32 1.81 -14.66
N SER A 75 3.80 0.70 -15.19
CA SER A 75 3.54 0.55 -16.62
C SER A 75 2.21 1.18 -17.07
N SER A 76 1.21 1.21 -16.19
CA SER A 76 -0.18 1.53 -16.56
C SER A 76 -0.64 2.92 -16.10
N VAL A 77 -0.01 3.50 -15.07
CA VAL A 77 -0.45 4.77 -14.48
C VAL A 77 0.44 5.91 -14.97
N PRO A 78 -0.11 7.05 -15.40
CA PRO A 78 0.68 8.20 -15.81
C PRO A 78 1.65 8.65 -14.72
N ARG A 79 2.91 8.92 -15.11
CA ARG A 79 4.00 9.30 -14.18
C ARG A 79 3.65 10.43 -13.22
N GLU A 80 2.89 11.41 -13.67
CA GLU A 80 2.49 12.55 -12.82
C GLU A 80 1.54 12.14 -11.69
N VAL A 81 0.64 11.18 -11.95
CA VAL A 81 -0.28 10.64 -10.94
C VAL A 81 0.51 9.82 -9.91
N LEU A 82 1.41 8.95 -10.37
CA LEU A 82 2.29 8.18 -9.48
C LEU A 82 3.15 9.08 -8.62
N ARG A 83 3.71 10.14 -9.19
CA ARG A 83 4.51 11.12 -8.45
C ARG A 83 3.70 11.77 -7.34
N ARG A 84 2.51 12.31 -7.64
CA ARG A 84 1.64 12.91 -6.62
C ARG A 84 1.29 11.91 -5.52
N MET A 85 0.94 10.69 -5.90
CA MET A 85 0.65 9.61 -4.95
C MET A 85 1.84 9.30 -4.03
N PHE A 86 3.05 9.27 -4.58
CA PHE A 86 4.25 9.03 -3.81
C PHE A 86 4.64 10.20 -2.90
N ASP A 87 4.43 11.43 -3.37
CA ASP A 87 4.66 12.63 -2.56
C ASP A 87 3.67 12.68 -1.37
N ASP A 88 2.40 12.36 -1.60
CA ASP A 88 1.34 12.36 -0.58
C ASP A 88 1.47 11.18 0.41
N SER A 89 2.01 10.05 -0.04
CA SER A 89 2.14 8.81 0.77
C SER A 89 3.58 8.55 1.22
N ARG A 90 4.43 9.58 1.23
CA ARG A 90 5.89 9.46 1.41
C ARG A 90 6.30 8.66 2.64
N GLU A 91 5.67 8.89 3.78
CA GLU A 91 5.98 8.17 5.02
C GLU A 91 5.69 6.67 4.90
N ILE A 92 4.52 6.32 4.36
CA ILE A 92 4.13 4.92 4.13
C ILE A 92 5.11 4.24 3.16
N ILE A 93 5.49 4.93 2.08
CA ILE A 93 6.42 4.37 1.08
C ILE A 93 7.80 4.14 1.66
N CYS A 94 8.31 5.06 2.47
CA CYS A 94 9.57 4.86 3.18
C CYS A 94 9.51 3.61 4.07
N GLU A 95 8.41 3.41 4.80
CA GLU A 95 8.23 2.23 5.65
C GLU A 95 8.12 0.92 4.85
N ILE A 96 7.47 0.95 3.67
CA ILE A 96 7.40 -0.18 2.75
C ILE A 96 8.80 -0.53 2.24
N VAL A 97 9.53 0.47 1.70
CA VAL A 97 10.86 0.27 1.12
C VAL A 97 11.86 -0.26 2.15
N LEU A 98 11.76 0.16 3.41
CA LEU A 98 12.63 -0.34 4.49
C LEU A 98 12.38 -1.81 4.87
N ARG A 99 11.25 -2.39 4.48
CA ARG A 99 10.84 -3.75 4.83
C ARG A 99 11.02 -4.76 3.73
N LEU A 100 10.96 -4.32 2.48
CA LEU A 100 11.21 -5.18 1.33
C LEU A 100 12.68 -5.60 1.31
N ASP A 101 12.92 -6.88 0.99
CA ASP A 101 14.28 -7.35 0.76
C ASP A 101 14.87 -6.69 -0.50
N THR A 102 16.20 -6.78 -0.61
CA THR A 102 16.94 -6.08 -1.66
C THR A 102 16.63 -6.63 -3.06
N ASP A 103 16.33 -7.92 -3.17
CA ASP A 103 16.06 -8.56 -4.46
C ASP A 103 14.71 -8.10 -5.01
N LEU A 104 13.66 -8.07 -4.18
CA LEU A 104 12.35 -7.51 -4.55
C LEU A 104 12.44 -6.02 -4.91
N LEU A 105 13.23 -5.23 -4.18
CA LEU A 105 13.43 -3.82 -4.52
C LEU A 105 14.12 -3.65 -5.88
N MET A 106 15.10 -4.48 -6.19
CA MET A 106 15.78 -4.48 -7.49
C MET A 106 14.81 -4.84 -8.63
N GLU A 107 13.99 -5.88 -8.44
CA GLU A 107 12.95 -6.28 -9.40
C GLU A 107 11.95 -5.12 -9.64
N MET A 108 11.45 -4.50 -8.58
CA MET A 108 10.50 -3.37 -8.68
C MET A 108 11.08 -2.17 -9.43
N MET A 109 12.37 -1.92 -9.26
CA MET A 109 13.08 -0.84 -9.96
C MET A 109 13.41 -1.21 -11.42
N GLY A 110 13.23 -2.47 -11.81
CA GLY A 110 13.57 -3.00 -13.13
C GLY A 110 15.07 -3.23 -13.32
N PHE A 111 15.79 -3.49 -12.23
CA PHE A 111 17.13 -4.06 -12.29
C PHE A 111 16.96 -5.58 -12.36
N GLU A 112 17.08 -6.15 -13.56
CA GLU A 112 17.18 -7.59 -13.75
C GLU A 112 18.64 -8.03 -13.50
N ASP A 113 18.84 -9.13 -12.78
CA ASP A 113 20.17 -9.74 -12.59
C ASP A 113 20.78 -10.08 -13.97
N GLU A 114 21.87 -9.40 -14.35
CA GLU A 114 22.74 -9.75 -15.48
C GLU A 114 23.61 -10.99 -15.20
#